data_AF-A0A969L7R7-F1
#
_entry.id   AF-A0A969L7R7-F1
#
_cell.length_a   1.000
_cell.length_b   1.000
_cell.length_c   1.000
_cell.angle_alpha   90.00
_cell.angle_beta   90.00
_cell.angle_gamma   90.00
#
_symmetry.space_group_name_H-M   'P 1'
#
loop_
_entity.id
_entity.type
_entity.pdbx_description
1 polymer ?
#
loop_
_entity_poly.entity_id
_entity_poly.type
_entity_poly.pdbx_seq_one_letter_code
_entity_poly.pdbx_strand_id
1 'polypeptide(L)'
;MQRQQAVLFAIKTKALQMNAVLQLPELWQSLGQTVQTDLSLSQALQLAQLAYQIDPAHIQTAAISHDQTMSFRTAKGASVLLPKRAEIETLVESMFGPVTPNRPAHPGRNRSLPGPAQCYRPGTAAGLNSALKEIDASRPKQ
;
A
#
# COMPACT_ATOMS: atom_id res chain seq x y z
N MET A 1 3.23 2.63 4.59
CA MET A 1 2.06 2.95 3.74
C MET A 1 1.83 1.97 2.58
N GLN A 2 2.86 1.49 1.85
CA GLN A 2 2.67 0.63 0.67
C GLN A 2 1.74 -0.58 0.88
N ARG A 3 1.93 -1.34 1.97
CA ARG A 3 1.07 -2.49 2.27
C ARG A 3 -0.37 -2.11 2.59
N GLN A 4 -0.59 -0.97 3.22
CA GLN A 4 -1.94 -0.50 3.55
C GLN A 4 -2.69 -0.09 2.27
N GLN A 5 -2.02 0.63 1.37
CA GLN A 5 -2.58 0.98 0.06
C GLN A 5 -2.87 -0.28 -0.77
N ALA A 6 -1.93 -1.22 -0.81
CA ALA A 6 -2.12 -2.52 -1.46
C ALA A 6 -3.36 -3.28 -0.98
N VAL A 7 -3.60 -3.29 0.33
CA VAL A 7 -4.80 -3.93 0.91
C VAL A 7 -6.07 -3.22 0.46
N LEU A 8 -6.10 -1.89 0.48
CA LEU A 8 -7.25 -1.12 0.01
C LEU A 8 -7.57 -1.39 -1.47
N PHE A 9 -6.53 -1.45 -2.32
CA PHE A 9 -6.70 -1.80 -3.74
C PHE A 9 -7.21 -3.23 -3.93
N ALA A 10 -6.70 -4.19 -3.16
CA ALA A 10 -7.17 -5.57 -3.22
C ALA A 10 -8.66 -5.68 -2.83
N ILE A 11 -9.08 -4.97 -1.78
CA ILE A 11 -10.49 -4.92 -1.35
C ILE A 11 -11.35 -4.33 -2.47
N LYS A 12 -10.95 -3.19 -3.07
CA LYS A 12 -11.66 -2.58 -4.20
C LYS A 12 -11.81 -3.58 -5.35
N THR A 13 -10.71 -4.19 -5.79
CA THR A 13 -10.73 -5.12 -6.92
C THR A 13 -11.64 -6.32 -6.64
N LYS A 14 -11.58 -6.88 -5.43
CA LYS A 14 -12.44 -8.01 -5.06
C LYS A 14 -13.92 -7.62 -5.02
N ALA A 15 -14.24 -6.44 -4.48
CA ALA A 15 -15.61 -5.93 -4.46
C ALA A 15 -16.17 -5.73 -5.87
N LEU A 16 -15.38 -5.15 -6.79
CA LEU A 16 -15.79 -4.96 -8.17
C LEU A 16 -16.00 -6.29 -8.91
N GLN A 17 -15.14 -7.30 -8.67
CA GLN A 17 -15.28 -8.64 -9.26
C GLN A 17 -16.53 -9.39 -8.79
N MET A 18 -16.99 -9.12 -7.57
CA MET A 18 -18.16 -9.79 -6.98
C MET A 18 -19.49 -9.10 -7.31
N ASN A 19 -19.50 -8.09 -8.19
CA ASN A 19 -20.68 -7.27 -8.47
C ASN A 19 -21.25 -6.63 -7.19
N ALA A 20 -20.39 -6.17 -6.28
CA ALA A 20 -20.81 -5.62 -4.98
C ALA A 20 -21.77 -4.42 -5.09
N VAL A 21 -21.88 -3.77 -6.26
CA VAL A 21 -22.88 -2.74 -6.52
C VAL A 21 -24.32 -3.27 -6.42
N LEU A 22 -24.57 -4.50 -6.86
CA LEU A 22 -25.91 -5.11 -6.76
C LEU A 22 -26.30 -5.39 -5.31
N GLN A 23 -25.32 -5.70 -4.47
CA GLN A 23 -25.50 -5.95 -3.04
C GLN A 23 -25.24 -4.71 -2.16
N LEU A 24 -25.00 -3.54 -2.77
CA LEU A 24 -24.61 -2.35 -2.03
C LEU A 24 -25.62 -1.93 -0.96
N PRO A 25 -26.95 -1.98 -1.20
CA PRO A 25 -27.92 -1.62 -0.15
C PRO A 25 -27.84 -2.51 1.10
N GLU A 26 -27.64 -3.82 0.92
CA GLU A 26 -27.50 -4.79 2.01
C GLU A 26 -26.14 -4.65 2.72
N LEU A 27 -25.07 -4.51 1.94
CA LEU A 27 -23.73 -4.25 2.44
C LEU A 27 -23.66 -2.93 3.21
N TRP A 28 -24.37 -1.89 2.78
CA TRP A 28 -24.40 -0.59 3.43
C TRP A 28 -24.96 -0.67 4.86
N GLN A 29 -26.01 -1.47 5.08
CA GLN A 29 -26.56 -1.70 6.41
C GLN A 29 -25.56 -2.40 7.33
N SER A 30 -24.84 -3.39 6.81
CA SER A 30 -23.81 -4.12 7.56
C SER A 30 -22.56 -3.26 7.83
N LEU A 31 -22.13 -2.47 6.84
CA LEU A 31 -20.96 -1.60 6.94
C LEU A 31 -21.19 -0.38 7.83
N GLY A 32 -22.43 0.13 7.92
CA GLY A 32 -22.76 1.28 8.76
C GLY A 32 -22.45 1.10 10.25
N GLN A 33 -22.32 -0.15 10.73
CA GLN A 33 -21.89 -0.45 12.10
C GLN A 33 -20.36 -0.46 12.28
N THR A 34 -19.60 -0.56 11.19
CA THR A 34 -18.14 -0.75 11.20
C THR A 34 -17.38 0.46 10.66
N VAL A 35 -17.99 1.20 9.72
CA VAL A 35 -17.37 2.34 9.03
C VAL A 35 -18.22 3.57 9.27
N GLN A 36 -17.63 4.60 9.88
CA GLN A 36 -18.27 5.90 10.06
C GLN A 36 -17.92 6.81 8.87
N THR A 37 -18.94 7.28 8.17
CA THR A 37 -18.79 8.15 6.98
C THR A 37 -19.99 9.09 6.86
N ASP A 38 -19.76 10.27 6.28
CA ASP A 38 -20.80 11.27 6.01
C ASP A 38 -21.47 11.08 4.64
N LEU A 39 -21.20 9.96 3.95
CA LEU A 39 -21.82 9.63 2.67
C LEU A 39 -23.24 9.11 2.87
N SER A 40 -24.18 9.56 2.04
CA SER A 40 -25.50 8.95 1.93
C SER A 40 -25.46 7.69 1.06
N LEU A 41 -26.45 6.79 1.21
CA LEU A 41 -26.56 5.59 0.36
C LEU A 41 -26.60 5.92 -1.14
N SER A 42 -27.27 7.01 -1.52
CA SER A 42 -27.35 7.45 -2.92
C SER A 42 -26.01 7.97 -3.45
N GLN A 43 -25.21 8.65 -2.62
CA GLN A 43 -23.85 9.06 -2.97
C GLN A 43 -22.94 7.84 -3.10
N ALA A 44 -23.04 6.89 -2.18
CA ALA A 44 -22.27 5.65 -2.24
C ALA A 44 -22.56 4.86 -3.52
N LEU A 45 -23.82 4.78 -3.95
CA LEU A 45 -24.21 4.09 -5.19
C LEU A 45 -23.63 4.78 -6.42
N GLN A 46 -23.67 6.11 -6.50
CA GLN A 46 -23.08 6.89 -7.59
C GLN A 46 -21.56 6.68 -7.68
N LEU A 47 -20.87 6.71 -6.53
CA LEU A 47 -19.43 6.45 -6.47
C LEU A 47 -19.09 5.01 -6.87
N ALA A 48 -19.93 4.05 -6.50
CA ALA A 48 -19.72 2.65 -6.84
C ALA A 48 -19.92 2.40 -8.36
N GLN A 49 -20.87 3.08 -9.00
CA GLN A 49 -21.01 3.07 -10.47
C GLN A 49 -19.81 3.72 -11.17
N LEU A 50 -19.30 4.84 -10.65
CA LEU A 50 -18.08 5.46 -11.15
C LEU A 50 -16.88 4.53 -11.01
N ALA A 51 -16.79 3.78 -9.91
CA ALA A 51 -15.67 2.88 -9.65
C ALA A 51 -15.53 1.76 -10.72
N TYR A 52 -16.62 1.36 -11.39
CA TYR A 52 -16.60 0.42 -12.52
C TYR A 52 -16.10 1.03 -13.84
N GLN A 53 -16.22 2.35 -14.00
CA GLN A 53 -15.83 3.06 -15.22
C GLN A 53 -14.34 3.43 -15.23
N ILE A 54 -13.68 3.39 -14.07
CA ILE A 54 -12.26 3.72 -13.93
C ILE A 54 -11.41 2.49 -14.25
N ASP A 55 -10.61 2.60 -15.30
CA ASP A 55 -9.57 1.61 -15.59
C ASP A 55 -8.48 1.61 -14.49
N PRO A 56 -8.23 0.47 -13.82
CA PRO A 56 -7.19 0.37 -12.79
C PRO A 56 -5.79 0.76 -13.27
N ALA A 57 -5.47 0.64 -14.57
CA ALA A 57 -4.19 1.05 -15.13
C ALA A 57 -3.95 2.57 -15.04
N HIS A 58 -5.02 3.36 -14.92
CA HIS A 58 -4.98 4.81 -14.86
C HIS A 58 -5.07 5.37 -13.43
N ILE A 59 -5.01 4.52 -12.40
CA ILE A 59 -5.05 4.97 -11.01
C ILE A 59 -3.65 5.32 -10.53
N GLN A 60 -3.45 6.59 -10.16
CA GLN A 60 -2.21 7.08 -9.57
C GLN A 60 -2.32 7.11 -8.04
N THR A 61 -1.21 6.83 -7.36
CA THR A 61 -1.13 6.79 -5.90
C THR A 61 0.04 7.59 -5.39
N ALA A 62 -0.17 8.42 -4.38
CA ALA A 62 0.86 9.11 -3.62
C ALA A 62 0.74 8.79 -2.13
N ALA A 63 1.84 8.94 -1.41
CA ALA A 63 1.87 8.86 0.05
C ALA A 63 2.81 9.92 0.61
N ILE A 64 2.33 10.72 1.56
CA ILE A 64 3.15 11.67 2.30
C ILE A 64 4.12 10.86 3.17
N SER A 65 5.42 10.98 2.89
CA SER A 65 6.47 10.15 3.50
C SER A 65 7.48 11.01 4.27
N HIS A 66 8.55 10.40 4.78
CA HIS A 66 9.67 11.11 5.42
C HIS A 66 10.33 12.14 4.52
N ASP A 67 10.23 11.98 3.20
CA ASP A 67 10.75 12.94 2.23
C ASP A 67 10.04 14.31 2.38
N GLN A 68 8.71 14.30 2.56
CA GLN A 68 7.83 15.49 2.68
C GLN A 68 7.63 15.96 4.13
N THR A 69 8.32 15.36 5.09
CA THR A 69 8.18 15.68 6.50
C THR A 69 9.55 15.85 7.15
N MET A 70 9.60 16.50 8.31
CA MET A 70 10.80 16.67 9.10
C MET A 70 10.58 16.07 10.48
N SER A 71 11.49 15.21 10.92
CA SER A 71 11.45 14.66 12.27
C SER A 71 11.75 15.78 13.27
N PHE A 72 10.85 15.97 14.24
CA PHE A 72 11.01 16.93 15.32
C PHE A 72 10.68 16.23 16.65
N ARG A 73 11.42 16.58 17.69
CA ARG A 73 11.09 16.15 19.06
C ARG A 73 10.59 17.35 19.84
N THR A 74 9.40 17.21 20.40
CA THR A 74 8.84 18.24 21.28
C THR A 74 9.64 18.29 22.58
N ALA A 75 9.58 19.42 23.29
CA ALA A 75 10.22 19.56 24.61
C ALA A 75 9.74 18.51 25.64
N LYS A 76 8.57 17.89 25.41
CA LYS A 76 8.00 16.79 26.20
C LYS A 76 8.48 15.40 25.76
N GLY A 77 9.42 15.31 24.82
CA GLY A 77 10.01 14.05 24.35
C GLY A 77 9.19 13.29 23.29
N ALA A 78 8.07 13.84 22.81
CA ALA A 78 7.29 13.20 21.76
C ALA A 78 7.97 13.35 20.39
N SER A 79 8.06 12.26 19.63
CA SER A 79 8.51 12.28 18.24
C SER A 79 7.35 12.66 17.32
N VAL A 80 7.48 13.76 16.59
CA VAL A 80 6.47 14.26 15.66
C VAL A 80 7.07 14.49 14.28
N LEU A 81 6.23 14.36 13.24
CA LEU A 81 6.60 14.69 11.87
C LEU A 81 6.01 16.05 11.52
N LEU A 82 6.87 17.05 11.36
CA LEU A 82 6.48 18.38 10.89
C LEU A 82 6.32 18.35 9.37
N PRO A 83 5.16 18.78 8.84
CA PRO A 83 4.93 18.79 7.40
C PRO A 83 5.76 19.87 6.71
N LYS A 84 6.47 19.50 5.63
CA LYS A 84 7.06 20.47 4.72
C LYS A 84 6.00 20.92 3.71
N ARG A 85 5.25 21.98 4.05
CA ARG A 85 4.05 22.37 3.28
C ARG A 85 4.29 22.55 1.78
N ALA A 86 5.39 23.21 1.38
CA ALA A 86 5.71 23.44 -0.04
C ALA A 86 5.87 22.14 -0.86
N GLU A 87 6.51 21.12 -0.27
CA GLU A 87 6.70 19.82 -0.94
C GLU A 87 5.38 19.04 -1.03
N ILE A 88 4.54 19.14 0.01
CA ILE A 88 3.20 18.52 0.03
C ILE A 88 2.28 19.21 -0.98
N GLU A 89 2.30 20.53 -1.06
CA GLU A 89 1.51 21.32 -2.03
C GLU A 89 1.88 20.93 -3.46
N THR A 90 3.17 20.78 -3.76
CA THR A 90 3.64 20.32 -5.07
C THR A 90 3.16 18.89 -5.37
N LEU A 91 3.18 18.00 -4.37
CA LEU A 91 2.66 16.63 -4.52
C LEU A 91 1.15 16.61 -4.78
N VAL A 92 0.39 17.43 -4.06
CA VAL A 92 -1.07 17.56 -4.23
C VAL A 92 -1.40 18.14 -5.61
N GLU A 93 -0.71 19.20 -6.03
CA GLU A 93 -0.88 19.82 -7.35
C GLU A 93 -0.57 18.82 -8.48
N SER A 94 0.46 17.98 -8.32
CA SER A 94 0.78 16.95 -9.31
C SER A 94 -0.34 15.92 -9.48
N MET A 95 -1.11 15.67 -8.41
CA MET A 95 -2.19 14.67 -8.38
C MET A 95 -3.55 15.27 -8.80
N PHE A 96 -3.89 16.45 -8.31
CA PHE A 96 -5.21 17.06 -8.44
C PHE A 96 -5.25 18.32 -9.32
N GLY A 97 -4.10 18.81 -9.79
CA GLY A 97 -4.03 19.93 -10.71
C GLY A 97 -4.61 19.59 -12.09
N PRO A 98 -4.77 20.59 -12.99
CA PRO A 98 -5.41 20.43 -14.29
C PRO A 98 -4.70 19.40 -15.18
N VAL A 99 -5.43 18.36 -15.62
CA VAL A 99 -4.91 17.30 -16.48
C VAL A 99 -4.48 17.91 -17.82
N THR A 100 -3.18 18.19 -17.95
CA THR A 100 -2.59 18.59 -19.22
C THR A 100 -2.17 17.34 -19.98
N PRO A 101 -2.38 17.29 -21.31
CA PRO A 101 -2.12 16.09 -22.13
C PRO A 101 -0.66 15.63 -22.14
N ASN A 102 0.27 16.46 -21.68
CA ASN A 102 1.70 16.15 -21.60
C ASN A 102 2.23 16.09 -20.16
N ARG A 103 1.38 15.75 -19.18
CA ARG A 103 1.82 15.56 -17.80
C ARG A 103 2.74 14.33 -17.74
N PRO A 104 4.02 14.46 -17.34
CA PRO A 104 4.85 13.30 -17.12
C PRO A 104 4.19 12.46 -16.02
N ALA A 105 3.98 11.17 -16.31
CA ALA A 105 3.56 10.21 -15.31
C ALA A 105 4.59 10.31 -14.19
N HIS A 106 4.17 10.88 -13.04
CA HIS A 106 5.02 10.83 -11.88
C HIS A 106 5.14 9.36 -11.54
N PRO A 107 6.36 8.81 -11.42
CA PRO A 107 6.50 7.48 -10.88
C PRO A 107 6.03 7.55 -9.44
N GLY A 108 4.72 7.40 -9.22
CA GLY A 108 4.22 6.85 -7.98
C GLY A 108 5.08 5.63 -7.78
N ARG A 109 5.88 5.60 -6.70
CA ARG A 109 6.88 4.57 -6.41
C ARG A 109 6.17 3.22 -6.31
N ASN A 110 5.82 2.66 -7.45
CA ASN A 110 5.29 1.34 -7.68
C ASN A 110 6.48 0.40 -7.58
N ARG A 111 7.04 0.29 -6.36
CA ARG A 111 7.60 -1.00 -5.98
C ARG A 111 6.42 -1.95 -6.10
N SER A 112 6.47 -2.72 -7.18
CA SER A 112 5.58 -3.84 -7.47
C SER A 112 5.14 -4.47 -6.17
N LEU A 113 3.83 -4.67 -6.05
CA LEU A 113 3.30 -5.66 -5.13
C LEU A 113 4.19 -6.90 -5.29
N PRO A 114 4.92 -7.37 -4.26
CA PRO A 114 5.38 -8.75 -4.33
C PRO A 114 4.11 -9.58 -4.58
N GLY A 115 4.16 -10.44 -5.59
CA GLY A 115 3.09 -11.41 -5.83
C GLY A 115 2.70 -12.14 -4.54
N PRO A 116 1.57 -12.87 -4.54
CA PRO A 116 1.01 -13.48 -3.32
C PRO A 116 2.14 -14.10 -2.54
N ALA A 117 2.27 -13.67 -1.27
CA ALA A 117 3.36 -14.03 -0.38
C ALA A 117 3.76 -15.49 -0.64
N GLN A 118 4.98 -15.71 -1.13
CA GLN A 118 5.58 -17.02 -1.01
C GLN A 118 5.65 -17.24 0.50
N CYS A 119 4.68 -18.01 1.02
CA CYS A 119 4.70 -18.49 2.37
C CYS A 119 6.10 -19.04 2.59
N TYR A 120 6.75 -18.50 3.62
CA TYR A 120 7.93 -19.05 4.25
C TYR A 120 7.86 -20.58 4.17
N ARG A 121 8.68 -21.18 3.29
CA ARG A 121 8.82 -22.63 3.21
C ARG A 121 9.53 -23.07 4.48
N PRO A 122 8.93 -23.90 5.35
CA PRO A 122 9.66 -24.49 6.45
C PRO A 122 10.79 -25.36 5.86
N GLY A 123 11.93 -25.35 6.55
CA GLY A 123 13.24 -25.76 6.05
C GLY A 123 13.26 -27.13 5.39
N THR A 124 13.89 -27.18 4.23
CA THR A 124 14.39 -28.44 3.66
C THR A 124 15.61 -28.85 4.48
N ALA A 125 15.44 -29.84 5.36
CA ALA A 125 16.52 -30.57 5.98
C ALA A 125 17.27 -31.37 4.91
N ALA A 126 18.21 -30.73 4.21
CA ALA A 126 19.11 -31.39 3.26
C ALA A 126 20.35 -30.52 3.02
N GLY A 127 21.33 -30.62 3.92
CA GLY A 127 22.60 -29.91 3.76
C GLY A 127 23.50 -29.83 4.99
N LEU A 128 23.46 -30.80 5.90
CA LEU A 128 24.39 -30.86 7.05
C LEU A 128 25.63 -31.72 6.80
N ASN A 129 25.87 -32.18 5.57
CA ASN A 129 27.00 -33.08 5.27
C ASN A 129 28.26 -32.38 4.73
N SER A 130 28.31 -31.05 4.66
CA SER A 130 29.47 -30.33 4.13
C SER A 130 30.33 -29.62 5.18
N ALA A 131 29.95 -29.63 6.47
CA ALA A 131 30.67 -28.92 7.53
C ALA A 131 31.36 -29.83 8.56
N LEU A 132 31.50 -31.14 8.26
CA LEU A 132 32.25 -32.10 9.09
C LEU A 132 33.51 -32.66 8.41
N LYS A 133 33.93 -32.10 7.27
CA LYS A 133 35.14 -32.54 6.55
C LYS A 133 36.34 -31.58 6.67
N GLU A 134 36.23 -30.51 7.47
CA GLU A 134 37.28 -29.47 7.55
C GLU A 134 37.90 -29.28 8.94
N ILE A 135 37.53 -30.11 9.92
CA ILE A 135 38.10 -30.05 11.29
C ILE A 135 39.17 -31.14 11.53
N ASP A 136 39.47 -31.99 10.54
CA ASP A 136 40.43 -33.11 10.67
C ASP A 136 41.75 -32.93 9.90
N ALA A 137 42.13 -31.69 9.55
CA ALA A 137 43.34 -31.41 8.76
C ALA A 137 44.28 -30.34 9.36
N SER A 138 44.17 -30.00 10.64
CA SER A 138 45.20 -29.20 11.34
C SER A 138 45.44 -29.73 12.74
N ARG A 139 45.98 -30.95 12.79
CA ARG A 139 46.67 -31.50 13.97
C ARG A 139 48.17 -31.32 13.75
N PRO A 140 48.90 -30.55 14.58
CA PRO A 140 50.35 -30.50 14.50
C PRO A 140 50.92 -31.87 14.91
N LYS A 141 51.72 -32.47 14.02
CA LYS A 141 52.69 -33.51 14.38
C LYS A 141 53.87 -32.82 15.08
N GLN A 142 54.48 -33.55 16.01
CA GLN A 142 55.70 -33.17 16.73
C GLN A 142 56.80 -32.60 15.84
#